data_AF-A0A1W9LY58-F1
#
_entry.id   AF-A0A1W9LY58-F1
#
_cell.length_a   1.000
_cell.length_b   1.000
_cell.length_c   1.000
_cell.angle_alpha   90.00
_cell.angle_beta   90.00
_cell.angle_gamma   90.00
#
_symmetry.space_group_name_H-M   'P 1'
#
loop_
_entity.id
_entity.type
_entity.pdbx_description
1 polymer ?
#
loop_
_entity_poly.entity_id
_entity_poly.type
_entity_poly.pdbx_seq_one_letter_code
_entity_poly.pdbx_strand_id
1 'polypeptide(L)' 'MKMKFAICISNKGYDDLESRKLYRILSDEKAKGAGCLRVIDEYPADRFVIVDFSEEIQTRLLEAIRETAG' A
#
# COMPACT_ATOMS: atom_id res chain seq x y z
N MET A 1 -4.78 6.84 -18.08
CA MET A 1 -5.03 5.71 -17.14
C MET A 1 -6.26 6.04 -16.30
N LYS A 2 -7.18 5.07 -16.10
CA LYS A 2 -8.38 5.29 -15.27
C LYS A 2 -8.07 4.88 -13.83
N MET A 3 -8.13 5.83 -12.89
CA MET A 3 -7.97 5.55 -11.46
C MET A 3 -9.14 4.68 -10.99
N LYS A 4 -8.83 3.64 -10.21
CA LYS A 4 -9.84 2.77 -9.58
C LYS A 4 -9.82 2.99 -8.08
N PHE A 5 -11.00 2.86 -7.48
CA PHE A 5 -11.20 3.02 -6.05
C PHE A 5 -12.03 1.85 -5.51
N ALA A 6 -11.84 1.51 -4.25
CA ALA A 6 -12.66 0.57 -3.50
C ALA A 6 -13.20 1.23 -2.25
N ILE A 7 -14.40 0.85 -1.81
CA ILE A 7 -14.95 1.24 -0.51
C ILE A 7 -14.79 0.04 0.41
N CYS A 8 -14.22 0.24 1.61
CA CYS A 8 -14.20 -0.80 2.63
C CYS A 8 -15.62 -1.01 3.17
N ILE A 9 -16.21 -2.17 2.93
CA ILE A 9 -17.55 -2.50 3.43
C ILE A 9 -17.54 -3.07 4.85
N SER A 10 -16.40 -3.61 5.29
CA SER A 10 -16.19 -4.17 6.64
C SER A 10 -14.69 -4.22 6.92
N ASN A 11 -14.29 -3.79 8.12
CA ASN A 11 -12.92 -3.85 8.62
C ASN A 11 -12.74 -4.89 9.74
N LYS A 12 -13.70 -5.82 9.89
CA LYS A 12 -13.63 -6.83 10.97
C LYS A 12 -12.36 -7.67 10.83
N GLY A 13 -11.51 -7.63 11.85
CA GLY A 13 -10.23 -8.36 11.89
C GLY A 13 -9.05 -7.60 11.28
N TYR A 14 -9.23 -6.33 10.89
CA TYR A 14 -8.18 -5.49 10.30
C TYR A 14 -8.27 -4.08 10.88
N ASP A 15 -7.44 -3.78 11.87
CA ASP A 15 -7.46 -2.50 12.60
C ASP A 15 -7.04 -1.30 11.73
N ASP A 16 -6.28 -1.56 10.67
CA ASP A 16 -5.79 -0.55 9.74
C ASP A 16 -6.80 -0.21 8.62
N LEU A 17 -7.92 -0.94 8.53
CA LEU A 17 -8.99 -0.64 7.59
C LEU A 17 -10.08 0.18 8.28
N GLU A 18 -10.60 1.17 7.56
CA GLU A 18 -11.70 2.02 8.01
C GLU A 18 -12.96 1.71 7.21
N SER A 19 -13.99 1.21 7.89
CA SER A 19 -15.29 0.93 7.25
C SER A 19 -15.89 2.21 6.65
N ARG A 20 -16.36 2.11 5.40
CA ARG A 20 -16.90 3.17 4.54
C ARG A 20 -15.87 4.17 4.00
N LYS A 21 -14.57 3.98 4.29
CA LYS A 21 -13.50 4.76 3.66
C LYS A 21 -13.29 4.33 2.20
N LEU A 22 -13.02 5.31 1.35
CA LEU A 22 -12.67 5.10 -0.05
C LEU A 22 -11.14 5.01 -0.16
N TYR A 23 -10.67 3.97 -0.82
CA TYR A 23 -9.25 3.71 -1.00
C TYR A 23 -8.88 3.69 -2.49
N ARG A 24 -7.73 4.28 -2.85
CA ARG A 24 -7.20 4.20 -4.21
C ARG A 24 -6.52 2.85 -4.44
N ILE A 25 -6.85 2.19 -5.54
CA ILE A 25 -6.26 0.89 -5.91
C ILE A 25 -4.98 1.09 -6.74
N LEU A 26 -3.96 0.30 -6.42
CA LEU A 26 -2.75 0.12 -7.23
C LEU A 26 -2.77 -1.26 -7.90
N SER A 27 -2.28 -1.33 -9.14
CA SER A 27 -2.06 -2.62 -9.80
C SER A 27 -0.93 -3.36 -9.11
N ASP A 28 -1.22 -4.57 -8.64
CA ASP A 28 -0.26 -5.45 -8.00
C ASP A 28 -0.66 -6.91 -8.30
N GLU A 29 0.06 -7.57 -9.20
CA GLU A 29 -0.29 -8.94 -9.63
C GLU A 29 -0.12 -9.96 -8.51
N LYS A 30 0.73 -9.68 -7.52
CA LYS A 30 0.94 -10.56 -6.38
C LYS A 30 -0.22 -10.48 -5.40
N ALA A 31 -0.64 -9.26 -5.05
CA ALA A 31 -1.83 -9.05 -4.24
C ALA A 31 -3.05 -9.69 -4.91
N LYS A 32 -3.20 -9.48 -6.22
CA LYS A 32 -4.27 -10.10 -7.02
C LYS A 32 -4.22 -11.63 -7.00
N GLY A 33 -3.03 -12.22 -7.09
CA GLY A 33 -2.83 -13.67 -6.97
C GLY A 33 -3.28 -14.24 -5.62
N ALA A 34 -3.19 -13.45 -4.55
CA ALA A 34 -3.69 -13.79 -3.22
C ALA A 34 -5.17 -13.42 -2.98
N GLY A 35 -5.89 -12.90 -3.98
CA GLY A 35 -7.26 -12.41 -3.82
C GLY A 35 -7.36 -11.07 -3.08
N CYS A 36 -6.24 -10.35 -2.94
CA CYS A 36 -6.15 -9.07 -2.24
C CYS A 36 -6.14 -7.88 -3.22
N LEU A 37 -6.49 -6.71 -2.71
CA LEU A 37 -6.28 -5.43 -3.40
C LEU A 37 -5.14 -4.67 -2.72
N ARG A 38 -4.18 -4.20 -3.50
CA ARG A 38 -3.23 -3.20 -3.01
C ARG A 38 -3.90 -1.84 -3.05
N VAL A 39 -4.06 -1.24 -1.88
CA VAL A 39 -4.66 0.08 -1.74
C VAL A 39 -3.67 1.08 -1.12
N ILE A 40 -3.86 2.37 -1.42
CA ILE A 40 -3.17 3.47 -0.74
C ILE A 40 -4.12 4.02 0.31
N ASP A 41 -3.57 4.30 1.50
CA ASP A 41 -4.24 5.07 2.54
C ASP A 41 -3.58 6.44 2.73
N GLU A 42 -4.33 7.42 3.23
CA GLU A 42 -3.87 8.76 3.54
C GLU A 42 -3.68 8.90 5.07
N TYR A 43 -2.44 9.19 5.48
CA TYR A 43 -2.08 9.44 6.87
C TYR A 43 -1.53 10.87 7.05
N PRO A 44 -1.68 11.47 8.25
CA PRO A 44 -1.11 12.79 8.54
C PRO A 44 0.41 12.82 8.33
N ALA A 45 0.89 13.82 7.59
CA ALA A 45 2.31 13.92 7.21
C ALA A 45 3.25 14.07 8.41
N ASP A 46 2.76 14.65 9.52
CA ASP A 46 3.51 14.82 10.77
C ASP A 46 3.82 13.50 11.51
N ARG A 47 3.25 12.38 11.05
CA ARG A 47 3.59 11.03 11.51
C ARG A 47 4.86 10.48 10.86
N PHE A 48 5.40 11.15 9.84
CA PHE A 48 6.52 10.66 9.05
C PHE A 48 7.68 11.64 9.05
N VAL A 49 8.89 11.07 9.07
CA VAL A 49 10.10 11.81 8.70
C VAL A 49 10.43 11.40 7.27
N ILE A 50 10.46 12.38 6.36
CA ILE A 50 10.86 12.16 4.97
C ILE A 50 12.38 12.06 4.93
N VAL A 51 12.89 10.94 4.39
CA VAL A 51 14.31 10.65 4.28
C VAL A 51 14.69 10.43 2.83
N ASP A 52 15.73 11.12 2.37
CA ASP A 52 16.33 10.91 1.06
C ASP A 52 17.54 9.98 1.19
N PHE A 53 17.60 8.98 0.30
CA PHE A 53 18.69 8.01 0.25
C PHE A 53 19.44 8.09 -1.07
N SER A 54 20.71 7.66 -1.10
CA SER A 54 21.45 7.48 -2.36
C SER A 54 20.76 6.43 -3.26
N GLU A 55 20.97 6.52 -4.58
CA GLU A 55 20.39 5.57 -5.54
C GLU A 55 20.72 4.11 -5.21
N GLU A 56 21.93 3.85 -4.71
CA GLU A 56 22.36 2.52 -4.25
C GLU A 56 21.47 1.99 -3.12
N ILE A 57 21.22 2.82 -2.09
CA ILE A 57 20.39 2.43 -0.94
C ILE A 57 18.93 2.25 -1.37
N GLN A 58 18.40 3.14 -2.22
CA GLN A 58 17.03 3.01 -2.73
C GLN A 58 16.84 1.70 -3.49
N THR A 59 17.81 1.34 -4.34
CA THR A 59 17.78 0.08 -5.10
C THR A 59 17.73 -1.13 -4.17
N ARG A 60 18.62 -1.17 -3.17
CA ARG A 60 18.65 -2.27 -2.18
C ARG A 60 17.37 -2.36 -1.35
N LEU A 61 16.79 -1.22 -0.95
CA LEU A 61 15.51 -1.20 -0.24
C LEU A 61 14.37 -1.76 -1.10
N LEU A 62 14.32 -1.40 -2.38
CA LEU A 62 13.32 -1.91 -3.31
C LEU A 62 13.42 -3.42 -3.53
N GLU A 63 14.63 -3.97 -3.56
CA GLU A 63 14.87 -5.42 -3.65
C GLU A 63 14.36 -6.15 -2.40
N ALA A 64 14.74 -5.69 -1.20
CA ALA A 64 14.32 -6.30 0.05
C ALA A 64 12.79 -6.31 0.25
N ILE A 65 12.10 -5.25 -0.18
CA ILE A 65 10.63 -5.16 -0.14
C ILE A 65 9.98 -6.21 -1.07
N ARG A 66 10.58 -6.51 -2.22
CA ARG A 66 10.05 -7.49 -3.19
C ARG A 66 10.17 -8.93 -2.68
N GLU A 67 11.24 -9.24 -1.97
CA GLU A 67 11.49 -10.55 -1.35
C GLU A 67 10.52 -10.83 -0.20
N THR A 68 10.31 -9.85 0.69
CA THR A 68 9.40 -9.98 1.83
C THR A 68 7.94 -10.18 1.42
N ALA A 69 7.57 -9.73 0.22
CA ALA A 69 6.21 -9.92 -0.28
C ALA A 69 5.95 -11.36 -0.76
N GLY A 70 6.97 -12.22 -0.93
CA GLY A 70 6.93 -13.53 -1.63
C GLY A 70 6.74 -14.71 -0.72
#